data_AF-A0AAV1CIM3-F1
#
_entry.id   AF-A0AAV1CIM3-F1
#
_cell.length_a   1.000
_cell.length_b   1.000
_cell.length_c   1.000
_cell.angle_alpha   90.00
_cell.angle_beta   90.00
_cell.angle_gamma   90.00
#
_symmetry.space_group_name_H-M   'P 1'
#
loop_
_entity.id
_entity.type
_entity.pdbx_description
1 polymer ?
#
loop_
_entity_poly.entity_id
_entity_poly.type
_entity_poly.pdbx_seq_one_letter_code
_entity_poly.pdbx_strand_id
1 'polypeptide(L)'
;MTISSDNIEGENTRLARIECLQDSLRRMQIEDPAFFYVIQGDDDNSYANVFWADATSQENYNCFGDTVRFNTYCGSQGYGVPLAAFTGLNHHGQPILFGCALLFNKSESSYVWLFQTWLHAILGRYPVSITTNCDSFIKVAIARVLPKVRHRFFGWSVFKDMEEKLACVNRIHPAFESELKKCVYEAETVGDFDSSWHSLLERYHLMDNGWLQSLYNERHQWVPIYMRDTFFGEFSSAEAIDSMDCFFEGFLNASSTIQMLISQCDKAAGSWHERELRADMDTANIIPVLKTRSPMEKQAANLYTREIFMKFQGELVETLAYHANKIDDSGSITKYHVAKFGEEHKVYVVNFNTFEMTANCSCQKFEFSGIICRHILSVFRAKNVFTLPSLYILRRWTRDARINYGGVGDDCSPNFSSDSRESRTARYNNLRAKAITFVEEGAKSIHAYYVARNALAEAAKKVAVAKRKGVRAPQGNSQANGSNANLSLAVIQETPFVCPGPSSIRT
;
A
#
# COMPACT_ATOMS: atom_id res chain seq x y z
N MET A 1 21.69 49.43 -12.15
CA MET A 1 20.94 48.18 -11.89
C MET A 1 21.55 47.09 -12.74
N THR A 2 22.55 46.41 -12.21
CA THR A 2 23.18 45.23 -12.81
C THR A 2 22.54 44.02 -12.15
N ILE A 3 21.64 43.34 -12.89
CA ILE A 3 21.15 42.02 -12.50
C ILE A 3 22.36 41.09 -12.65
N SER A 4 22.76 40.43 -11.55
CA SER A 4 23.92 39.54 -11.51
C SER A 4 23.76 38.41 -12.52
N SER A 5 24.78 38.17 -13.35
CA SER A 5 24.87 37.08 -14.32
C SER A 5 24.66 35.69 -13.70
N ASP A 6 24.97 35.55 -12.40
CA ASP A 6 24.81 34.29 -11.65
C ASP A 6 23.34 33.91 -11.45
N ASN A 7 22.41 34.88 -11.40
CA ASN A 7 20.97 34.60 -11.29
C ASN A 7 20.40 34.09 -12.62
N ILE A 8 20.91 34.59 -13.75
CA ILE A 8 20.41 34.27 -15.10
C ILE A 8 20.87 32.86 -15.51
N GLU A 9 22.09 32.46 -15.16
CA GLU A 9 22.60 31.09 -15.39
C GLU A 9 21.87 30.04 -14.53
N GLY A 10 21.51 30.40 -13.30
CA GLY A 10 20.69 29.59 -12.40
C GLY A 10 19.26 29.37 -12.91
N GLU A 11 18.63 30.41 -13.46
CA GLU A 11 17.28 30.34 -14.04
C GLU A 11 17.23 29.54 -15.35
N ASN A 12 18.18 29.76 -16.27
CA ASN A 12 18.24 29.00 -17.54
C ASN A 12 18.46 27.49 -17.31
N THR A 13 19.33 27.13 -16.36
CA THR A 13 19.56 25.72 -15.98
C THR A 13 18.32 25.10 -15.34
N ARG A 14 17.48 25.90 -14.68
CA ARG A 14 16.27 25.45 -13.99
C ARG A 14 15.08 25.28 -14.95
N LEU A 15 14.88 26.19 -15.89
CA LEU A 15 13.86 26.07 -16.93
C LEU A 15 14.09 24.82 -17.80
N ALA A 16 15.34 24.57 -18.21
CA ALA A 16 15.71 23.36 -18.95
C ALA A 16 15.42 22.06 -18.17
N ARG A 17 15.48 22.09 -16.83
CA ARG A 17 15.11 20.93 -15.98
C ARG A 17 13.60 20.69 -15.97
N ILE A 18 12.78 21.74 -15.98
CA ILE A 18 11.32 21.63 -16.02
C ILE A 18 10.84 21.12 -17.38
N GLU A 19 11.42 21.61 -18.49
CA GLU A 19 11.11 21.10 -19.84
C GLU A 19 11.44 19.61 -19.99
N CYS A 20 12.61 19.18 -19.52
CA CYS A 20 13.01 17.77 -19.54
C CYS A 20 12.07 16.88 -18.70
N LEU A 21 11.58 17.41 -17.57
CA LEU A 21 10.57 16.73 -16.75
C LEU A 21 9.23 16.60 -17.50
N GLN A 22 8.77 17.68 -18.15
CA GLN A 22 7.55 17.68 -18.95
C GLN A 22 7.60 16.67 -20.09
N ASP A 23 8.71 16.61 -20.82
CA ASP A 23 8.89 15.65 -21.91
C ASP A 23 8.94 14.21 -21.40
N SER A 24 9.51 13.99 -20.21
CA SER A 24 9.51 12.67 -19.57
C SER A 24 8.09 12.25 -19.16
N LEU A 25 7.29 13.15 -18.60
CA LEU A 25 5.88 12.89 -18.23
C LEU A 25 5.02 12.60 -19.46
N ARG A 26 5.19 13.37 -20.54
CA ARG A 26 4.49 13.12 -21.82
C ARG A 26 4.85 11.75 -22.39
N ARG A 27 6.12 11.36 -22.33
CA ARG A 27 6.56 10.03 -22.78
C ARG A 27 5.91 8.92 -21.97
N MET A 28 5.86 9.04 -20.65
CA MET A 28 5.19 8.08 -19.78
C MET A 28 3.69 7.98 -20.10
N GLN A 29 3.02 9.10 -20.41
CA GLN A 29 1.61 9.08 -20.82
C GLN A 29 1.38 8.42 -22.20
N ILE A 30 2.36 8.50 -23.12
CA ILE A 30 2.29 7.78 -24.40
C ILE A 30 2.46 6.27 -24.19
N GLU A 31 3.33 5.87 -23.26
CA GLU A 31 3.60 4.47 -22.94
C GLU A 31 2.48 3.82 -22.11
N ASP A 32 1.92 4.56 -21.17
CA ASP A 32 0.78 4.21 -20.33
C ASP A 32 -0.34 5.26 -20.47
N PRO A 33 -1.37 5.00 -21.28
CA PRO A 33 -2.49 5.92 -21.46
C PRO A 33 -3.29 6.22 -20.19
N ALA A 34 -3.18 5.41 -19.15
CA ALA A 34 -3.82 5.63 -17.85
C ALA A 34 -2.92 6.44 -16.90
N PHE A 35 -1.68 6.77 -17.30
CA PHE A 35 -0.81 7.66 -16.55
C PHE A 35 -1.43 9.05 -16.44
N PHE A 36 -1.60 9.49 -15.21
CA PHE A 36 -2.18 10.78 -14.86
C PHE A 36 -1.09 11.69 -14.31
N TYR A 37 -1.00 12.91 -14.81
CA TYR A 37 -0.11 13.92 -14.24
C TYR A 37 -0.72 15.32 -14.34
N VAL A 38 -0.35 16.20 -13.40
CA VAL A 38 -0.76 17.60 -13.38
C VAL A 38 0.43 18.46 -12.99
N ILE A 39 0.56 19.60 -13.66
CA ILE A 39 1.59 20.59 -13.39
C ILE A 39 0.89 21.88 -12.97
N GLN A 40 1.19 22.37 -11.78
CA GLN A 40 0.76 23.68 -11.29
C GLN A 40 1.86 24.67 -11.58
N GLY A 41 1.71 25.51 -12.61
CA GLY A 41 2.61 26.62 -12.89
C GLY A 41 2.10 27.93 -12.31
N ASP A 42 3.04 28.82 -11.94
CA ASP A 42 2.78 30.27 -11.89
C ASP A 42 3.01 30.87 -13.28
N ASP A 43 2.51 32.08 -13.54
CA ASP A 43 2.56 32.78 -14.84
C ASP A 43 3.98 32.88 -15.46
N ASP A 44 5.05 32.72 -14.66
CA ASP A 44 6.46 32.72 -15.07
C ASP A 44 7.13 31.33 -15.17
N ASN A 45 6.38 30.22 -15.05
CA ASN A 45 6.83 28.83 -15.25
C ASN A 45 8.05 28.37 -14.40
N SER A 46 8.45 29.13 -13.36
CA SER A 46 9.72 28.96 -12.64
C SER A 46 9.65 28.08 -11.37
N TYR A 47 8.45 27.83 -10.82
CA TYR A 47 8.21 27.05 -9.59
C TYR A 47 7.06 26.04 -9.73
N ALA A 48 7.06 25.25 -10.81
CA ALA A 48 5.91 24.40 -11.07
C ALA A 48 5.87 23.15 -10.18
N ASN A 49 4.86 23.03 -9.29
CA ASN A 49 4.62 21.77 -8.58
C ASN A 49 4.11 20.73 -9.58
N VAL A 50 4.50 19.47 -9.39
CA VAL A 50 4.13 18.39 -10.31
C VAL A 50 3.60 17.23 -9.51
N PHE A 51 2.49 16.65 -9.95
CA PHE A 51 1.94 15.40 -9.43
C PHE A 51 1.85 14.39 -10.56
N TRP A 52 2.12 13.12 -10.27
CA TRP A 52 1.86 12.02 -11.20
C TRP A 52 1.48 10.72 -10.48
N ALA A 53 0.69 9.90 -11.18
CA ALA A 53 0.32 8.55 -10.77
C ALA A 53 0.17 7.67 -12.03
N ASP A 54 0.86 6.54 -12.06
CA ASP A 54 0.73 5.54 -13.12
C ASP A 54 -0.54 4.69 -12.93
N ALA A 55 -0.87 3.86 -13.94
CA ALA A 55 -2.00 2.95 -13.86
C ALA A 55 -1.93 2.02 -12.63
N THR A 56 -0.73 1.54 -12.31
CA THR A 56 -0.48 0.63 -11.17
C THR A 56 -0.82 1.32 -9.86
N SER A 57 -0.42 2.59 -9.67
CA SER A 57 -0.71 3.36 -8.47
C SER A 57 -2.21 3.56 -8.27
N GLN A 58 -2.96 3.82 -9.35
CA GLN A 58 -4.42 3.95 -9.30
C GLN A 58 -5.09 2.60 -8.97
N GLU A 59 -4.62 1.50 -9.56
CA GLU A 59 -5.14 0.15 -9.27
C GLU A 59 -4.83 -0.28 -7.82
N ASN A 60 -3.63 0.04 -7.34
CA ASN A 60 -3.22 -0.15 -5.95
C ASN A 60 -4.15 0.61 -5.00
N TYR A 61 -4.44 1.88 -5.29
CA TYR A 61 -5.37 2.66 -4.49
C TYR A 61 -6.78 2.06 -4.51
N ASN A 62 -7.24 1.57 -5.66
CA ASN A 62 -8.55 0.93 -5.74
C ASN A 62 -8.65 -0.29 -4.80
N CYS A 63 -7.57 -1.06 -4.65
CA CYS A 63 -7.56 -2.25 -3.80
C CYS A 63 -7.26 -1.96 -2.31
N PHE A 64 -6.42 -0.97 -2.02
CA PHE A 64 -5.78 -0.78 -0.72
C PHE A 64 -5.77 0.68 -0.23
N GLY A 65 -6.55 1.55 -0.88
CA GLY A 65 -6.63 2.98 -0.59
C GLY A 65 -7.46 3.35 0.64
N ASP A 66 -7.90 2.36 1.42
CA ASP A 66 -8.57 2.55 2.71
C ASP A 66 -7.65 3.22 3.75
N THR A 67 -6.34 3.01 3.65
CA THR A 67 -5.34 3.63 4.52
C THR A 67 -4.23 4.25 3.69
N VAL A 68 -3.92 5.52 3.93
CA VAL A 68 -2.91 6.27 3.17
C VAL A 68 -1.81 6.78 4.09
N ARG A 69 -0.58 6.74 3.59
CA ARG A 69 0.61 7.35 4.19
C ARG A 69 1.08 8.44 3.25
N PHE A 70 1.38 9.62 3.78
CA PHE A 70 1.89 10.74 3.00
C PHE A 70 3.18 11.26 3.60
N ASN A 71 4.25 11.21 2.80
CA ASN A 71 5.59 11.60 3.24
C ASN A 71 6.24 12.57 2.28
N THR A 72 7.04 13.47 2.86
CA THR A 72 7.91 14.38 2.13
C THR A 72 9.37 14.01 2.39
N TYR A 73 10.11 13.69 1.34
CA TYR A 73 11.50 13.27 1.40
C TYR A 73 12.39 14.46 1.05
N CYS A 74 12.66 15.36 2.01
CA CYS A 74 13.60 16.46 1.81
C CYS A 74 14.91 16.21 2.56
N GLY A 75 16.03 16.37 1.84
CA GLY A 75 17.36 16.38 2.43
C GLY A 75 17.57 17.56 3.38
N SER A 76 18.22 17.30 4.51
CA SER A 76 18.44 18.19 5.65
C SER A 76 19.36 19.40 5.42
N GLN A 77 19.83 19.66 4.18
CA GLN A 77 20.86 20.66 3.90
C GLN A 77 20.56 21.58 2.70
N GLY A 78 19.30 22.00 2.51
CA GLY A 78 18.97 23.08 1.54
C GLY A 78 19.07 22.73 0.05
N TYR A 79 19.60 21.54 -0.30
CA TYR A 79 19.67 21.00 -1.67
C TYR A 79 18.89 19.68 -1.81
N GLY A 80 17.97 19.42 -0.89
CA GLY A 80 17.16 18.21 -0.87
C GLY A 80 16.12 18.16 -1.98
N VAL A 81 15.96 16.98 -2.57
CA VAL A 81 14.87 16.61 -3.46
C VAL A 81 13.49 17.05 -2.91
N PRO A 82 12.64 17.73 -3.69
CA PRO A 82 11.31 18.16 -3.25
C PRO A 82 10.24 17.05 -3.41
N LEU A 83 10.58 15.78 -3.14
CA LEU A 83 9.67 14.67 -3.41
C LEU A 83 8.66 14.49 -2.27
N ALA A 84 7.39 14.35 -2.64
CA ALA A 84 6.34 13.84 -1.78
C ALA A 84 5.74 12.59 -2.39
N ALA A 85 5.26 11.67 -1.57
CA ALA A 85 4.64 10.43 -2.05
C ALA A 85 3.45 10.03 -1.19
N PHE A 86 2.46 9.45 -1.87
CA PHE A 86 1.32 8.76 -1.28
C PHE A 86 1.59 7.27 -1.36
N THR A 87 1.64 6.62 -0.21
CA THR A 87 1.92 5.18 -0.09
C THR A 87 0.84 4.49 0.74
N GLY A 88 0.81 3.17 0.69
CA GLY A 88 -0.07 2.34 1.50
C GLY A 88 0.51 0.95 1.72
N LEU A 89 -0.31 0.01 2.17
CA LEU A 89 0.09 -1.37 2.40
C LEU A 89 -0.78 -2.33 1.58
N ASN A 90 -0.17 -3.25 0.84
CA ASN A 90 -0.87 -4.31 0.13
C ASN A 90 -1.37 -5.42 1.08
N HIS A 91 -1.98 -6.47 0.52
CA HIS A 91 -2.51 -7.63 1.25
C HIS A 91 -1.47 -8.48 1.99
N HIS A 92 -0.17 -8.21 1.82
CA HIS A 92 0.92 -8.81 2.60
C HIS A 92 1.46 -7.87 3.70
N GLY A 93 0.96 -6.63 3.78
CA GLY A 93 1.49 -5.60 4.65
C GLY A 93 2.79 -4.96 4.12
N GLN A 94 3.03 -5.00 2.81
CA GLN A 94 4.20 -4.40 2.18
C GLN A 94 3.87 -3.02 1.58
N PRO A 95 4.81 -2.06 1.57
CA PRO A 95 4.63 -0.75 0.95
C PRO A 95 4.24 -0.82 -0.53
N ILE A 96 3.29 0.02 -0.91
CA ILE A 96 2.86 0.24 -2.30
C ILE A 96 2.68 1.73 -2.56
N LEU A 97 2.81 2.14 -3.82
CA LEU A 97 2.69 3.53 -4.25
C LEU A 97 1.26 3.82 -4.74
N PHE A 98 0.76 5.02 -4.42
CA PHE A 98 -0.49 5.61 -4.92
C PHE A 98 -0.27 6.90 -5.74
N GLY A 99 0.92 7.47 -5.70
CA GLY A 99 1.30 8.61 -6.51
C GLY A 99 2.48 9.37 -5.91
N CYS A 100 3.12 10.19 -6.73
CA CYS A 100 4.26 11.01 -6.35
C CYS A 100 4.03 12.47 -6.74
N ALA A 101 4.75 13.36 -6.07
CA ALA A 101 4.78 14.78 -6.41
C ALA A 101 6.15 15.41 -6.18
N LEU A 102 6.46 16.43 -6.98
CA LEU A 102 7.53 17.38 -6.73
C LEU A 102 6.91 18.68 -6.22
N LEU A 103 7.24 19.04 -4.98
CA LEU A 103 6.78 20.24 -4.29
C LEU A 103 7.92 21.24 -4.11
N PHE A 104 8.08 22.14 -5.08
CA PHE A 104 9.15 23.15 -5.07
C PHE A 104 8.90 24.26 -4.06
N ASN A 105 7.63 24.55 -3.77
CA ASN A 105 7.23 25.47 -2.73
C ASN A 105 6.43 24.72 -1.67
N LYS A 106 6.94 24.68 -0.43
CA LYS A 106 6.21 24.11 0.71
C LYS A 106 5.37 25.18 1.38
N SER A 107 4.16 25.35 0.87
CA SER A 107 3.15 26.25 1.42
C SER A 107 1.85 25.49 1.64
N GLU A 108 0.95 26.07 2.45
CA GLU A 108 -0.42 25.57 2.59
C GLU A 108 -1.10 25.41 1.23
N SER A 109 -0.99 26.40 0.33
CA SER A 109 -1.61 26.37 -0.99
C SER A 109 -1.07 25.22 -1.86
N SER A 110 0.23 24.93 -1.81
CA SER A 110 0.83 23.80 -2.54
C SER A 110 0.31 22.45 -2.02
N TYR A 111 0.18 22.28 -0.70
CA TYR A 111 -0.37 21.05 -0.14
C TYR A 111 -1.86 20.90 -0.42
N VAL A 112 -2.65 21.98 -0.33
CA VAL A 112 -4.07 21.95 -0.71
C VAL A 112 -4.23 21.53 -2.17
N TRP A 113 -3.46 22.12 -3.08
CA TRP A 113 -3.43 21.74 -4.48
C TRP A 113 -3.05 20.26 -4.65
N LEU A 114 -2.01 19.80 -3.95
CA LEU A 114 -1.54 18.43 -4.08
C LEU A 114 -2.60 17.43 -3.61
N PHE A 115 -3.20 17.62 -2.44
CA PHE A 115 -4.23 16.71 -1.93
C PHE A 115 -5.48 16.71 -2.82
N GLN A 116 -5.89 17.87 -3.36
CA GLN A 116 -7.00 17.95 -4.31
C GLN A 116 -6.69 17.21 -5.62
N THR A 117 -5.49 17.39 -6.14
CA THR A 117 -5.01 16.77 -7.38
C THR A 117 -4.89 15.26 -7.22
N TRP A 118 -4.29 14.80 -6.13
CA TRP A 118 -4.22 13.38 -5.80
C TRP A 118 -5.61 12.78 -5.68
N LEU A 119 -6.51 13.42 -4.92
CA LEU A 119 -7.90 12.96 -4.76
C LEU A 119 -8.65 12.87 -6.10
N HIS A 120 -8.39 13.80 -7.02
CA HIS A 120 -8.94 13.74 -8.37
C HIS A 120 -8.40 12.54 -9.16
N ALA A 121 -7.09 12.27 -9.07
CA ALA A 121 -6.45 11.14 -9.74
C ALA A 121 -7.00 9.77 -9.31
N ILE A 122 -7.50 9.67 -8.07
CA ILE A 122 -8.10 8.46 -7.50
C ILE A 122 -9.64 8.48 -7.52
N LEU A 123 -10.23 9.28 -8.42
CA LEU A 123 -11.68 9.36 -8.67
C LEU A 123 -12.50 9.83 -7.46
N GLY A 124 -11.94 10.68 -6.59
CA GLY A 124 -12.67 11.28 -5.47
C GLY A 124 -12.99 10.31 -4.33
N ARG A 125 -12.38 9.11 -4.32
CA ARG A 125 -12.57 8.12 -3.26
C ARG A 125 -11.75 8.54 -2.03
N TYR A 126 -12.41 8.74 -0.90
CA TYR A 126 -11.75 9.15 0.33
C TYR A 126 -11.21 7.92 1.08
N PRO A 127 -9.97 7.98 1.63
CA PRO A 127 -9.48 6.95 2.54
C PRO A 127 -10.21 7.02 3.88
N VAL A 128 -10.14 5.93 4.66
CA VAL A 128 -10.62 5.91 6.05
C VAL A 128 -9.67 6.72 6.93
N SER A 129 -8.37 6.56 6.71
CA SER A 129 -7.34 7.23 7.50
C SER A 129 -6.14 7.67 6.66
N ILE A 130 -5.45 8.70 7.15
CA ILE A 130 -4.20 9.21 6.57
C ILE A 130 -3.16 9.45 7.66
N THR A 131 -1.93 8.99 7.42
CA THR A 131 -0.77 9.21 8.31
C THR A 131 0.26 10.09 7.63
N THR A 132 0.72 11.16 8.29
CA THR A 132 1.67 12.13 7.71
C THR A 132 2.79 12.53 8.66
N ASN A 133 3.81 13.23 8.18
CA ASN A 133 4.75 13.92 9.08
C ASN A 133 4.03 15.00 9.92
N CYS A 134 4.64 15.35 11.06
CA CYS A 134 4.19 16.45 11.91
C CYS A 134 4.54 17.79 11.22
N ASP A 135 3.64 18.29 10.37
CA ASP A 135 3.82 19.55 9.64
C ASP A 135 2.51 20.35 9.65
N SER A 136 2.60 21.63 10.00
CA SER A 136 1.43 22.50 10.16
C SER A 136 0.72 22.77 8.84
N PHE A 137 1.45 22.92 7.72
CA PHE A 137 0.85 23.15 6.41
C PHE A 137 0.14 21.89 5.91
N ILE A 138 0.73 20.71 6.11
CA ILE A 138 0.10 19.43 5.77
C ILE A 138 -1.19 19.25 6.58
N LYS A 139 -1.14 19.52 7.89
CA LYS A 139 -2.31 19.42 8.79
C LYS A 139 -3.46 20.32 8.32
N VAL A 140 -3.18 21.59 8.02
CA VAL A 140 -4.21 22.53 7.55
C VAL A 140 -4.79 22.09 6.21
N ALA A 141 -3.94 21.63 5.28
CA ALA A 141 -4.37 21.15 3.98
C ALA A 141 -5.28 19.92 4.08
N ILE A 142 -4.94 18.96 4.94
CA ILE A 142 -5.78 17.76 5.19
C ILE A 142 -7.11 18.16 5.82
N ALA A 143 -7.11 19.03 6.82
CA ALA A 143 -8.35 19.49 7.44
C ALA A 143 -9.29 20.17 6.42
N ARG A 144 -8.73 20.82 5.39
CA ARG A 144 -9.49 21.49 4.33
C ARG A 144 -9.98 20.54 3.23
N VAL A 145 -9.13 19.62 2.77
CA VAL A 145 -9.41 18.75 1.60
C VAL A 145 -10.06 17.43 2.01
N LEU A 146 -9.68 16.90 3.17
CA LEU A 146 -10.07 15.58 3.70
C LEU A 146 -10.72 15.69 5.10
N PRO A 147 -11.74 16.54 5.31
CA PRO A 147 -12.25 16.88 6.65
C PRO A 147 -12.85 15.71 7.44
N LYS A 148 -13.27 14.64 6.75
CA LYS A 148 -13.86 13.44 7.37
C LYS A 148 -12.85 12.30 7.58
N VAL A 149 -11.64 12.43 7.04
CA VAL A 149 -10.61 11.39 7.12
C VAL A 149 -9.91 11.49 8.47
N ARG A 150 -9.67 10.34 9.12
CA ARG A 150 -8.91 10.32 10.37
C ARG A 150 -7.44 10.62 10.09
N HIS A 151 -6.96 11.76 10.57
CA HIS A 151 -5.57 12.18 10.41
C HIS A 151 -4.72 11.84 11.64
N ARG A 152 -3.54 11.26 11.39
CA ARG A 152 -2.52 10.94 12.38
C ARG A 152 -1.13 11.36 11.91
N PHE A 153 -0.23 11.65 12.85
CA PHE A 153 1.18 11.87 12.61
C PHE A 153 1.98 10.56 12.68
N PHE A 154 3.04 10.43 11.89
CA PHE A 154 4.06 9.41 12.11
C PHE A 154 4.65 9.62 13.49
N GLY A 155 4.56 8.62 14.36
CA GLY A 155 5.11 8.77 15.70
C GLY A 155 6.61 9.01 15.66
N TRP A 156 7.35 8.44 14.71
CA TRP A 156 8.78 8.72 14.50
C TRP A 156 9.03 10.21 14.31
N SER A 157 8.20 10.90 13.52
CA SER A 157 8.32 12.36 13.34
C SER A 157 8.11 13.10 14.66
N VAL A 158 7.12 12.67 15.46
CA VAL A 158 6.83 13.29 16.76
C VAL A 158 7.98 13.05 17.74
N PHE A 159 8.49 11.82 17.84
CA PHE A 159 9.61 11.49 18.73
C PHE A 159 10.91 12.14 18.30
N LYS A 160 11.14 12.31 16.99
CA LYS A 160 12.28 13.08 16.48
C LYS A 160 12.20 14.55 16.91
N ASP A 161 11.03 15.18 16.79
CA ASP A 161 10.83 16.54 17.27
C ASP A 161 11.02 16.63 18.80
N MET A 162 10.54 15.63 19.55
CA MET A 162 10.78 15.52 21.00
C MET A 162 12.27 15.44 21.32
N GLU A 163 13.03 14.59 20.64
CA GLU A 163 14.48 14.46 20.82
C GLU A 163 15.20 15.78 20.56
N GLU A 164 14.85 16.49 19.47
CA GLU A 164 15.47 17.77 19.11
C GLU A 164 15.10 18.88 20.10
N LYS A 165 13.82 19.01 20.47
CA LYS A 165 13.33 20.08 21.37
C LYS A 165 13.70 19.85 22.83
N LEU A 166 13.84 18.59 23.25
CA LEU A 166 14.12 18.20 24.63
C LEU A 166 15.53 17.64 24.81
N ALA A 167 16.44 17.87 23.85
CA ALA A 167 17.83 17.40 23.90
C ALA A 167 18.55 17.76 25.22
N CYS A 168 18.29 18.96 25.76
CA CYS A 168 18.85 19.39 27.05
C CYS A 168 18.29 18.56 28.22
N VAL A 169 16.98 18.31 28.23
CA VAL A 169 16.31 17.50 29.26
C VAL A 169 16.85 16.08 29.22
N ASN A 170 16.93 15.46 28.04
CA ASN A 170 17.48 14.12 27.87
C ASN A 170 18.94 14.01 28.33
N ARG A 171 19.74 15.06 28.13
CA ARG A 171 21.12 15.10 28.61
C ARG A 171 21.22 15.18 30.13
N ILE A 172 20.32 15.90 30.79
CA ILE A 172 20.29 16.02 32.26
C ILE A 172 19.65 14.77 32.89
N HIS A 173 18.64 14.22 32.23
CA HIS A 173 17.84 13.10 32.68
C HIS A 173 17.78 11.99 31.61
N PRO A 174 18.78 11.09 31.55
CA PRO A 174 18.83 10.03 30.53
C PRO A 174 17.64 9.06 30.58
N ALA A 175 16.93 8.96 31.71
CA ALA A 175 15.74 8.13 31.85
C ALA A 175 14.48 8.72 31.18
N PHE A 176 14.46 10.03 30.92
CA PHE A 176 13.28 10.75 30.45
C PHE A 176 12.67 10.13 29.19
N GLU A 177 13.49 9.88 28.17
CA GLU A 177 13.02 9.30 26.90
C GLU A 177 12.34 7.94 27.11
N SER A 178 12.90 7.10 27.98
CA SER A 178 12.33 5.78 28.27
C SER A 178 11.00 5.89 29.02
N GLU A 179 10.89 6.82 29.97
CA GLU A 179 9.66 7.06 30.72
C GLU A 179 8.57 7.69 29.84
N LEU A 180 8.96 8.59 28.93
CA LEU A 180 8.08 9.18 27.92
C LEU A 180 7.53 8.12 26.97
N LYS A 181 8.38 7.23 26.45
CA LYS A 181 7.93 6.11 25.62
C LYS A 181 6.95 5.23 26.41
N LYS A 182 7.25 4.86 27.66
CA LYS A 182 6.32 4.10 28.50
C LYS A 182 4.99 4.81 28.71
N CYS A 183 5.02 6.11 28.99
CA CYS A 183 3.82 6.94 29.12
C CYS A 183 2.91 6.87 27.88
N VAL A 184 3.49 6.86 26.68
CA VAL A 184 2.76 6.84 25.40
C VAL A 184 2.28 5.44 25.03
N TYR A 185 3.11 4.41 25.23
CA TYR A 185 2.86 3.05 24.73
C TYR A 185 2.15 2.12 25.71
N GLU A 186 2.42 2.26 27.01
CA GLU A 186 1.89 1.35 28.03
C GLU A 186 0.54 1.82 28.58
N ALA A 187 0.04 2.97 28.11
CA ALA A 187 -1.30 3.45 28.47
C ALA A 187 -2.38 2.51 27.92
N GLU A 188 -3.21 1.99 28.84
CA GLU A 188 -4.32 1.10 28.53
C GLU A 188 -5.62 1.86 28.34
N THR A 189 -5.80 2.97 29.05
CA THR A 189 -6.93 3.90 28.90
C THR A 189 -6.48 5.33 28.66
N VAL A 190 -7.42 6.16 28.19
CA VAL A 190 -7.21 7.60 28.04
C VAL A 190 -6.85 8.26 29.38
N GLY A 191 -7.51 7.84 30.47
CA GLY A 191 -7.24 8.36 31.81
C GLY A 191 -5.84 8.00 32.31
N ASP A 192 -5.36 6.79 32.00
CA ASP A 192 -3.99 6.37 32.34
C ASP A 192 -2.95 7.22 31.62
N PHE A 193 -3.17 7.48 30.32
CA PHE A 193 -2.29 8.37 29.56
C PHE A 193 -2.28 9.77 30.14
N ASP A 194 -3.45 10.39 30.35
CA ASP A 194 -3.54 11.78 30.82
C ASP A 194 -2.88 11.95 32.21
N SER A 195 -3.08 10.98 33.10
CA SER A 195 -2.48 10.98 34.44
C SER A 195 -0.97 10.74 34.38
N SER A 196 -0.51 9.77 33.58
CA SER A 196 0.91 9.45 33.41
C SER A 196 1.66 10.60 32.76
N TRP A 197 1.07 11.23 31.74
CA TRP A 197 1.62 12.39 31.06
C TRP A 197 1.79 13.57 32.02
N HIS A 198 0.75 13.87 32.81
CA HIS A 198 0.82 14.92 33.82
C HIS A 198 1.92 14.66 34.86
N SER A 199 1.98 13.44 35.41
CA SER A 199 2.99 13.05 36.39
C SER A 199 4.42 13.10 35.83
N LEU A 200 4.60 12.73 34.55
CA LEU A 200 5.87 12.82 33.86
C LEU A 200 6.32 14.28 33.76
N LEU A 201 5.47 15.17 33.27
CA LEU A 201 5.82 16.59 33.11
C LEU A 201 6.09 17.28 34.44
N GLU A 202 5.34 16.95 35.50
CA GLU A 202 5.58 17.46 36.85
C GLU A 202 6.97 17.05 37.38
N ARG A 203 7.31 15.76 37.24
CA ARG A 203 8.58 15.18 37.72
C ARG A 203 9.82 15.84 37.11
N TYR A 204 9.72 16.24 35.84
CA TYR A 204 10.81 16.86 35.11
C TYR A 204 10.71 18.39 35.03
N HIS A 205 9.76 19.00 35.75
CA HIS A 205 9.52 20.45 35.76
C HIS A 205 9.26 21.03 34.35
N LEU A 206 8.49 20.31 33.54
CA LEU A 206 8.19 20.65 32.14
C LEU A 206 6.74 21.15 31.94
N MET A 207 6.00 21.37 33.02
CA MET A 207 4.59 21.78 32.97
C MET A 207 4.35 23.08 32.19
N ASP A 208 5.28 24.04 32.27
CA ASP A 208 5.19 25.34 31.60
C ASP A 208 5.77 25.35 30.18
N ASN A 209 6.19 24.19 29.67
CA ASN A 209 6.73 24.10 28.32
C ASN A 209 5.58 24.21 27.29
N GLY A 210 5.47 25.39 26.66
CA GLY A 210 4.40 25.67 25.69
C GLY A 210 4.38 24.73 24.48
N TRP A 211 5.52 24.16 24.07
CA TRP A 211 5.57 23.18 22.99
C TRP A 211 4.96 21.83 23.42
N LEU A 212 5.28 21.34 24.63
CA LEU A 212 4.66 20.12 25.18
C LEU A 212 3.16 20.28 25.41
N GLN A 213 2.72 21.47 25.82
CA GLN A 213 1.29 21.79 25.93
C GLN A 213 0.60 21.74 24.56
N SER A 214 1.22 22.31 23.52
CA SER A 214 0.71 22.22 22.14
C SER A 214 0.64 20.77 21.67
N LEU A 215 1.68 19.98 21.93
CA LEU A 215 1.73 18.58 21.55
C LEU A 215 0.67 17.74 22.28
N TYR A 216 0.42 18.02 23.55
CA TYR A 216 -0.67 17.40 24.32
C TYR A 216 -2.05 17.76 23.77
N ASN A 217 -2.26 19.01 23.31
CA ASN A 217 -3.50 19.40 22.64
C ASN A 217 -3.75 18.60 21.35
N GLU A 218 -2.68 18.16 20.69
CA GLU A 218 -2.72 17.31 19.49
C GLU A 218 -2.70 15.80 19.79
N ARG A 219 -2.85 15.36 21.04
CA ARG A 219 -2.75 13.94 21.44
C ARG A 219 -3.63 12.98 20.63
N HIS A 220 -4.79 13.43 20.16
CA HIS A 220 -5.67 12.65 19.29
C HIS A 220 -5.08 12.34 17.90
N GLN A 221 -3.98 13.00 17.53
CA GLN A 221 -3.28 12.88 16.24
C GLN A 221 -1.93 12.19 16.36
N TRP A 222 -1.40 11.86 17.55
CA TRP A 222 -0.18 11.03 17.64
C TRP A 222 -0.16 9.94 18.72
N VAL A 223 -1.03 10.01 19.74
CA VAL A 223 -1.01 9.03 20.83
C VAL A 223 -1.87 7.81 20.48
N PRO A 224 -1.32 6.57 20.51
CA PRO A 224 -2.03 5.39 20.05
C PRO A 224 -3.40 5.14 20.70
N ILE A 225 -3.54 5.39 22.01
CA ILE A 225 -4.78 5.11 22.75
C ILE A 225 -6.00 5.85 22.20
N TYR A 226 -5.80 7.03 21.60
CA TYR A 226 -6.86 7.85 21.03
C TYR A 226 -7.25 7.49 19.58
N MET A 227 -6.61 6.48 19.00
CA MET A 227 -6.74 6.14 17.58
C MET A 227 -7.11 4.69 17.30
N ARG A 228 -7.15 3.85 18.34
CA ARG A 228 -7.41 2.42 18.18
C ARG A 228 -8.81 2.15 17.60
N ASP A 229 -9.71 3.13 17.69
CA ASP A 229 -11.06 3.10 17.14
C ASP A 229 -11.14 3.22 15.60
N THR A 230 -10.03 3.55 14.94
CA THR A 230 -9.99 3.77 13.49
C THR A 230 -9.03 2.82 12.79
N PHE A 231 -9.41 2.37 11.60
CA PHE A 231 -8.58 1.50 10.79
C PHE A 231 -7.37 2.23 10.19
N PHE A 232 -6.16 1.77 10.54
CA PHE A 232 -4.88 2.22 9.99
C PHE A 232 -4.11 1.10 9.27
N GLY A 233 -4.60 -0.14 9.34
CA GLY A 233 -4.02 -1.27 8.61
C GLY A 233 -2.63 -1.68 9.09
N GLU A 234 -2.31 -1.35 10.35
CA GLU A 234 -1.02 -1.60 10.99
C GLU A 234 -1.15 -2.64 12.09
N PHE A 235 -0.13 -3.48 12.27
CA PHE A 235 -0.24 -4.70 13.06
C PHE A 235 0.07 -4.50 14.55
N SER A 236 0.85 -3.46 14.87
CA SER A 236 1.09 -3.00 16.23
C SER A 236 1.28 -1.49 16.28
N SER A 237 0.87 -0.88 17.40
CA SER A 237 1.06 0.56 17.63
C SER A 237 2.53 0.96 17.81
N ALA A 238 3.40 0.02 18.21
CA ALA A 238 4.83 0.26 18.33
C ALA A 238 5.49 0.32 16.94
N GLU A 239 5.22 -0.65 16.06
CA GLU A 239 5.70 -0.63 14.67
C GLU A 239 5.17 0.60 13.92
N ALA A 240 3.93 0.99 14.16
CA ALA A 240 3.31 2.18 13.57
C ALA A 240 4.04 3.49 13.90
N ILE A 241 4.66 3.56 15.07
CA ILE A 241 5.37 4.75 15.52
C ILE A 241 6.82 4.72 15.03
N ASP A 242 7.51 3.58 15.18
CA ASP A 242 8.92 3.47 14.78
C ASP A 242 9.11 3.38 13.25
N SER A 243 8.05 3.03 12.51
CA SER A 243 8.08 2.94 11.05
C SER A 243 8.10 4.33 10.41
N MET A 244 9.30 4.78 10.04
CA MET A 244 9.45 5.67 8.88
C MET A 244 8.89 4.97 7.63
N ASP A 245 8.39 5.75 6.66
CA ASP A 245 8.00 5.18 5.37
C ASP A 245 9.23 4.74 4.57
N CYS A 246 9.45 3.42 4.58
CA CYS A 246 10.57 2.76 3.96
C CYS A 246 10.42 2.57 2.44
N PHE A 247 9.36 3.09 1.81
CA PHE A 247 9.14 2.87 0.37
C PHE A 247 10.35 3.25 -0.49
N PHE A 248 10.97 4.40 -0.20
CA PHE A 248 12.14 4.92 -0.91
C PHE A 248 13.49 4.60 -0.25
N GLU A 249 13.50 3.75 0.77
CA GLU A 249 14.72 3.39 1.49
C GLU A 249 15.72 2.70 0.54
N GLY A 250 16.95 3.23 0.47
CA GLY A 250 17.98 2.76 -0.45
C GLY A 250 17.88 3.26 -1.89
N PHE A 251 16.79 3.94 -2.27
CA PHE A 251 16.62 4.52 -3.62
C PHE A 251 16.97 6.00 -3.69
N LEU A 252 16.63 6.76 -2.64
CA LEU A 252 16.90 8.19 -2.54
C LEU A 252 18.10 8.45 -1.63
N ASN A 253 18.95 9.40 -2.02
CA ASN A 253 20.09 9.86 -1.26
C ASN A 253 20.35 11.35 -1.48
N ALA A 254 21.31 11.91 -0.74
CA ALA A 254 21.66 13.33 -0.81
C ALA A 254 22.19 13.79 -2.19
N SER A 255 22.61 12.86 -3.06
CA SER A 255 23.08 13.16 -4.42
C SER A 255 22.02 12.95 -5.50
N SER A 256 20.80 12.57 -5.15
CA SER A 256 19.71 12.33 -6.10
C SER A 256 19.27 13.65 -6.75
N THR A 257 19.38 13.73 -8.08
CA THR A 257 18.94 14.90 -8.85
C THR A 257 17.47 14.76 -9.27
N ILE A 258 16.80 15.89 -9.55
CA ILE A 258 15.39 15.92 -10.01
C ILE A 258 15.17 15.00 -11.23
N GLN A 259 16.10 14.99 -12.17
CA GLN A 259 16.03 14.16 -13.38
C GLN A 259 16.05 12.65 -13.07
N MET A 260 16.70 12.25 -11.98
CA MET A 260 16.75 10.85 -11.56
C MET A 260 15.50 10.41 -10.80
N LEU A 261 14.70 11.34 -10.25
CA LEU A 261 13.63 11.00 -9.30
C LEU A 261 12.52 10.16 -9.90
N ILE A 262 12.06 10.49 -11.11
CA ILE A 262 11.04 9.69 -11.79
C ILE A 262 11.54 8.25 -11.95
N SER A 263 12.77 8.09 -12.48
CA SER A 263 13.37 6.76 -12.64
C SER A 263 13.57 6.03 -11.31
N GLN A 264 13.89 6.73 -10.21
CA GLN A 264 14.00 6.11 -8.88
C GLN A 264 12.63 5.71 -8.32
N CYS A 265 11.57 6.48 -8.60
CA CYS A 265 10.20 6.10 -8.26
C CYS A 265 9.79 4.81 -8.98
N ASP A 266 10.05 4.72 -10.28
CA ASP A 266 9.72 3.53 -11.07
C ASP A 266 10.52 2.30 -10.59
N LYS A 267 11.80 2.48 -10.25
CA LYS A 267 12.64 1.40 -9.69
C LYS A 267 12.14 0.95 -8.32
N ALA A 268 11.78 1.88 -7.44
CA ALA A 268 11.24 1.56 -6.12
C ALA A 268 9.91 0.81 -6.25
N ALA A 269 8.98 1.33 -7.06
CA ALA A 269 7.70 0.69 -7.34
C ALA A 269 7.88 -0.71 -7.95
N GLY A 270 8.77 -0.86 -8.93
CA GLY A 270 9.08 -2.15 -9.55
C GLY A 270 9.68 -3.15 -8.56
N SER A 271 10.57 -2.71 -7.66
CA SER A 271 11.16 -3.58 -6.64
C SER A 271 10.11 -4.07 -5.63
N TRP A 272 9.22 -3.19 -5.17
CA TRP A 272 8.11 -3.57 -4.29
C TRP A 272 7.11 -4.49 -4.98
N HIS A 273 6.81 -4.25 -6.25
CA HIS A 273 5.96 -5.13 -7.04
C HIS A 273 6.56 -6.53 -7.20
N GLU A 274 7.87 -6.65 -7.44
CA GLU A 274 8.54 -7.96 -7.47
C GLU A 274 8.43 -8.71 -6.13
N ARG A 275 8.55 -7.98 -5.01
CA ARG A 275 8.37 -8.54 -3.65
C ARG A 275 6.94 -8.99 -3.40
N GLU A 276 5.94 -8.26 -3.89
CA GLU A 276 4.53 -8.66 -3.83
C GLU A 276 4.30 -9.95 -4.61
N LEU A 277 4.77 -10.03 -5.86
CA LEU A 277 4.64 -11.23 -6.69
C LEU A 277 5.30 -12.46 -6.04
N ARG A 278 6.47 -12.26 -5.42
CA ARG A 278 7.15 -13.33 -4.67
C ARG A 278 6.34 -13.77 -3.46
N ALA A 279 5.77 -12.82 -2.69
CA ALA A 279 4.94 -13.13 -1.54
C ALA A 279 3.62 -13.84 -1.94
N ASP A 280 3.04 -13.50 -3.09
CA ASP A 280 1.91 -14.22 -3.69
C ASP A 280 2.28 -15.66 -4.05
N MET A 281 3.43 -15.86 -4.70
CA MET A 281 3.94 -17.20 -5.01
C MET A 281 4.20 -18.03 -3.75
N ASP A 282 4.80 -17.43 -2.72
CA ASP A 282 5.05 -18.10 -1.45
C ASP A 282 3.72 -18.47 -0.75
N THR A 283 2.74 -17.57 -0.79
CA THR A 283 1.39 -17.84 -0.27
C THR A 283 0.66 -18.94 -1.05
N ALA A 284 0.90 -19.05 -2.36
CA ALA A 284 0.34 -20.10 -3.21
C ALA A 284 0.96 -21.47 -2.98
N ASN A 285 2.28 -21.52 -2.85
CA ASN A 285 3.04 -22.78 -2.92
C ASN A 285 3.47 -23.32 -1.55
N ILE A 286 3.56 -22.48 -0.52
CA ILE A 286 3.98 -22.90 0.81
C ILE A 286 2.75 -23.18 1.65
N ILE A 287 2.58 -24.45 2.04
CA ILE A 287 1.51 -24.87 2.94
C ILE A 287 1.79 -24.26 4.33
N PRO A 288 0.86 -23.47 4.90
CA PRO A 288 1.05 -22.89 6.22
C PRO A 288 1.14 -23.98 7.30
N VAL A 289 2.13 -23.86 8.19
CA VAL A 289 2.27 -24.76 9.34
C VAL A 289 1.27 -24.35 10.40
N LEU A 290 0.31 -25.22 10.70
CA LEU A 290 -0.66 -25.01 11.77
C LEU A 290 -0.04 -25.34 13.13
N LYS A 291 -0.22 -24.44 14.11
CA LYS A 291 0.25 -24.61 15.49
C LYS A 291 -0.80 -25.28 16.38
N THR A 292 -2.06 -25.28 15.96
CA THR A 292 -3.18 -25.89 16.67
C THR A 292 -3.97 -26.80 15.75
N ARG A 293 -4.89 -27.59 16.32
CA ARG A 293 -5.88 -28.36 15.53
C ARG A 293 -7.19 -27.59 15.32
N SER A 294 -7.19 -26.28 15.54
CA SER A 294 -8.39 -25.44 15.46
C SER A 294 -8.91 -25.34 14.02
N PRO A 295 -10.21 -25.59 13.77
CA PRO A 295 -10.81 -25.35 12.46
C PRO A 295 -10.66 -23.89 12.00
N MET A 296 -10.67 -22.93 12.95
CA MET A 296 -10.51 -21.51 12.69
C MET A 296 -9.13 -21.19 12.12
N GLU A 297 -8.10 -21.86 12.63
CA GLU A 297 -6.73 -21.69 12.12
C GLU A 297 -6.62 -22.19 10.69
N LYS A 298 -7.21 -23.36 10.39
CA LYS A 298 -7.24 -23.91 9.03
C LYS A 298 -8.03 -23.02 8.07
N GLN A 299 -9.14 -22.46 8.52
CA GLN A 299 -9.92 -21.49 7.74
C GLN A 299 -9.09 -20.24 7.42
N ALA A 300 -8.46 -19.63 8.44
CA ALA A 300 -7.63 -18.45 8.26
C ALA A 300 -6.42 -18.71 7.35
N ALA A 301 -5.78 -19.89 7.46
CA ALA A 301 -4.67 -20.31 6.60
C ALA A 301 -5.05 -20.39 5.12
N ASN A 302 -6.31 -20.70 4.82
CA ASN A 302 -6.79 -20.78 3.43
C ASN A 302 -7.17 -19.42 2.86
N LEU A 303 -7.65 -18.51 3.70
CA LEU A 303 -8.20 -17.22 3.28
C LEU A 303 -7.15 -16.10 3.24
N TYR A 304 -6.30 -16.01 4.26
CA TYR A 304 -5.32 -14.93 4.39
C TYR A 304 -4.08 -15.19 3.55
N THR A 305 -3.39 -14.10 3.22
CA THR A 305 -2.01 -14.20 2.76
C THR A 305 -1.11 -14.76 3.86
N ARG A 306 0.05 -15.29 3.48
CA ARG A 306 0.95 -15.95 4.41
C ARG A 306 1.35 -15.07 5.60
N GLU A 307 1.76 -13.83 5.35
CA GLU A 307 2.20 -12.89 6.39
C GLU A 307 1.06 -12.50 7.33
N ILE A 308 -0.14 -12.29 6.79
CA ILE A 308 -1.32 -11.97 7.59
C ILE A 308 -1.76 -13.18 8.41
N PHE A 309 -1.73 -14.38 7.83
CA PHE A 309 -2.00 -15.62 8.55
C PHE A 309 -1.05 -15.80 9.75
N MET A 310 0.24 -15.52 9.59
CA MET A 310 1.20 -15.63 10.71
C MET A 310 0.86 -14.69 11.87
N LYS A 311 0.39 -13.47 11.57
CA LYS A 311 -0.05 -12.50 12.59
C LYS A 311 -1.31 -12.97 13.30
N PHE A 312 -2.30 -13.44 12.53
CA PHE A 312 -3.50 -14.06 13.08
C PHE A 312 -3.17 -15.28 13.95
N GLN A 313 -2.29 -16.16 13.48
CA GLN A 313 -1.86 -17.35 14.20
C GLN A 313 -1.15 -16.99 15.51
N GLY A 314 -0.35 -15.92 15.52
CA GLY A 314 0.24 -15.38 16.74
C GLY A 314 -0.83 -15.02 17.78
N GLU A 315 -1.84 -14.24 17.38
CA GLU A 315 -2.95 -13.88 18.27
C GLU A 315 -3.74 -15.12 18.73
N LEU A 316 -3.96 -16.11 17.86
CA LEU A 316 -4.69 -17.33 18.18
C LEU A 316 -3.93 -18.22 19.18
N VAL A 317 -2.61 -18.40 19.02
CA VAL A 317 -1.81 -19.19 19.95
C VAL A 317 -1.73 -18.54 21.31
N GLU A 318 -1.60 -17.21 21.34
CA GLU A 318 -1.54 -16.44 22.58
C GLU A 318 -2.81 -16.57 23.42
N THR A 319 -3.96 -16.92 22.84
CA THR A 319 -5.20 -17.19 23.60
C THR A 319 -5.04 -18.24 24.71
N LEU A 320 -4.08 -19.16 24.58
CA LEU A 320 -3.81 -20.20 25.58
C LEU A 320 -3.27 -19.61 26.90
N ALA A 321 -2.64 -18.44 26.85
CA ALA A 321 -2.12 -17.73 28.02
C ALA A 321 -3.17 -16.82 28.69
N TYR A 322 -4.38 -16.74 28.15
CA TYR A 322 -5.45 -15.87 28.65
C TYR A 322 -6.65 -16.69 29.11
N HIS A 323 -7.30 -16.23 30.17
CA HIS A 323 -8.57 -16.76 30.64
C HIS A 323 -9.68 -15.72 30.42
N ALA A 324 -10.89 -16.19 30.15
CA ALA A 324 -12.05 -15.33 29.90
C ALA A 324 -13.13 -15.61 30.96
N ASN A 325 -13.26 -14.71 31.93
CA ASN A 325 -14.24 -14.81 33.01
C ASN A 325 -15.50 -14.02 32.65
N LYS A 326 -16.65 -14.67 32.74
CA LYS A 326 -17.96 -14.02 32.54
C LYS A 326 -18.28 -13.16 33.76
N ILE A 327 -18.64 -11.89 33.53
CA ILE A 327 -18.85 -10.91 34.61
C ILE A 327 -20.31 -10.46 34.66
N ASP A 328 -20.94 -10.37 33.49
CA ASP A 328 -22.32 -9.92 33.37
C ASP A 328 -23.01 -10.63 32.19
N ASP A 329 -24.30 -10.90 32.38
CA ASP A 329 -25.18 -11.59 31.43
C ASP A 329 -26.48 -10.83 31.20
N SER A 330 -26.42 -9.51 31.28
CA SER A 330 -27.58 -8.65 31.10
C SER A 330 -28.04 -8.59 29.63
N GLY A 331 -28.78 -9.62 29.21
CA GLY A 331 -29.50 -9.66 27.92
C GLY A 331 -28.77 -10.39 26.79
N SER A 332 -28.84 -9.85 25.57
CA SER A 332 -28.26 -10.45 24.36
C SER A 332 -26.74 -10.34 24.27
N ILE A 333 -26.13 -9.45 25.08
CA ILE A 333 -24.70 -9.18 25.12
C ILE A 333 -24.13 -9.70 26.44
N THR A 334 -23.24 -10.68 26.37
CA THR A 334 -22.50 -11.17 27.53
C THR A 334 -21.16 -10.42 27.64
N LYS A 335 -20.82 -9.95 28.84
CA LYS A 335 -19.55 -9.26 29.11
C LYS A 335 -18.52 -10.18 29.76
N TYR A 336 -17.30 -10.15 29.24
CA TYR A 336 -16.16 -10.96 29.67
C TYR A 336 -14.98 -10.09 30.11
N HIS A 337 -14.34 -10.48 31.21
CA HIS A 337 -13.02 -10.01 31.60
C HIS A 337 -12.00 -11.03 31.08
N VAL A 338 -11.07 -10.54 30.27
CA VAL A 338 -10.00 -11.33 29.70
C VAL A 338 -8.67 -10.81 30.21
N ALA A 339 -7.92 -11.67 30.89
CA ALA A 339 -6.62 -11.33 31.45
C ALA A 339 -5.62 -12.46 31.20
N LYS A 340 -4.35 -12.10 31.12
CA LYS A 340 -3.26 -13.05 30.97
C LYS A 340 -2.95 -13.69 32.33
N PHE A 341 -2.61 -14.98 32.35
CA PHE A 341 -2.20 -15.64 33.58
C PHE A 341 -0.99 -14.94 34.21
N GLY A 342 -1.09 -14.59 35.50
CA GLY A 342 -0.06 -13.86 36.24
C GLY A 342 -0.10 -12.34 36.08
N GLU A 343 -0.96 -11.78 35.21
CA GLU A 343 -1.11 -10.34 34.98
C GLU A 343 -2.56 -9.90 35.20
N GLU A 344 -3.14 -10.25 36.36
CA GLU A 344 -4.56 -9.99 36.68
C GLU A 344 -4.91 -8.50 36.78
N HIS A 345 -3.91 -7.63 36.88
CA HIS A 345 -4.08 -6.18 36.88
C HIS A 345 -4.36 -5.61 35.47
N LYS A 346 -4.05 -6.35 34.40
CA LYS A 346 -4.29 -5.95 33.01
C LYS A 346 -5.50 -6.67 32.45
N VAL A 347 -6.66 -6.04 32.61
CA VAL A 347 -7.95 -6.64 32.26
C VAL A 347 -8.51 -5.99 31.01
N TYR A 348 -8.84 -6.83 30.03
CA TYR A 348 -9.53 -6.41 28.81
C TYR A 348 -11.00 -6.79 28.87
N VAL A 349 -11.86 -5.86 28.49
CA VAL A 349 -13.31 -6.08 28.47
C VAL A 349 -13.70 -6.51 27.07
N VAL A 350 -14.40 -7.64 26.96
CA VAL A 350 -14.96 -8.13 25.70
C VAL A 350 -16.48 -8.25 25.84
N ASN A 351 -17.20 -7.56 24.96
CA ASN A 351 -18.65 -7.67 24.84
C ASN A 351 -18.95 -8.63 23.70
N PHE A 352 -19.69 -9.72 23.95
CA PHE A 352 -20.04 -10.72 22.95
C PHE A 352 -21.55 -10.83 22.76
N ASN A 353 -22.01 -10.57 21.54
CA ASN A 353 -23.40 -10.79 21.12
C ASN A 353 -23.57 -12.21 20.60
N THR A 354 -24.37 -13.00 21.31
CA THR A 354 -24.55 -14.42 20.99
C THR A 354 -25.40 -14.63 19.72
N PHE A 355 -26.28 -13.69 19.37
CA PHE A 355 -27.16 -13.81 18.20
C PHE A 355 -26.44 -13.45 16.91
N GLU A 356 -25.68 -12.36 16.92
CA GLU A 356 -24.94 -11.88 15.74
C GLU A 356 -23.57 -12.55 15.59
N MET A 357 -23.11 -13.30 16.61
CA MET A 357 -21.75 -13.84 16.69
C MET A 357 -20.67 -12.74 16.56
N THR A 358 -20.97 -11.56 17.08
CA THR A 358 -20.09 -10.39 17.08
C THR A 358 -19.51 -10.15 18.48
N ALA A 359 -18.28 -9.67 18.52
CA ALA A 359 -17.54 -9.30 19.71
C ALA A 359 -16.77 -7.99 19.51
N ASN A 360 -16.81 -7.14 20.53
CA ASN A 360 -16.04 -5.91 20.59
C ASN A 360 -15.11 -5.98 21.81
N CYS A 361 -13.87 -5.55 21.66
CA CYS A 361 -12.88 -5.57 22.74
C CYS A 361 -12.37 -4.17 23.06
N SER A 362 -12.16 -3.87 24.34
CA SER A 362 -11.56 -2.61 24.79
C SER A 362 -10.15 -2.36 24.22
N CYS A 363 -9.43 -3.40 23.76
CA CYS A 363 -8.13 -3.23 23.14
C CYS A 363 -8.20 -2.67 21.70
N GLN A 364 -9.38 -2.75 21.05
CA GLN A 364 -9.66 -2.23 19.70
C GLN A 364 -8.66 -2.65 18.60
N LYS A 365 -8.04 -3.82 18.73
CA LYS A 365 -7.02 -4.29 17.77
C LYS A 365 -7.63 -4.54 16.40
N PHE A 366 -8.85 -5.06 16.35
CA PHE A 366 -9.52 -5.38 15.08
C PHE A 366 -9.87 -4.10 14.32
N GLU A 367 -10.39 -3.11 15.03
CA GLU A 367 -10.72 -1.79 14.50
C GLU A 367 -9.47 -1.11 13.96
N PHE A 368 -8.34 -1.20 14.66
CA PHE A 368 -7.07 -0.58 14.24
C PHE A 368 -6.37 -1.32 13.08
N SER A 369 -6.25 -2.65 13.17
CA SER A 369 -5.40 -3.48 12.29
C SER A 369 -6.15 -4.36 11.31
N GLY A 370 -7.42 -4.64 11.58
CA GLY A 370 -8.23 -5.61 10.85
C GLY A 370 -7.95 -7.06 11.22
N ILE A 371 -7.09 -7.31 12.21
CA ILE A 371 -6.80 -8.64 12.74
C ILE A 371 -7.43 -8.76 14.12
N ILE A 372 -8.26 -9.78 14.28
CA ILE A 372 -8.96 -10.08 15.54
C ILE A 372 -7.94 -10.33 16.66
N CYS A 373 -8.17 -9.72 17.83
CA CYS A 373 -7.26 -9.86 18.96
C CYS A 373 -7.42 -11.20 19.68
N ARG A 374 -6.34 -11.61 20.36
CA ARG A 374 -6.36 -12.73 21.32
C ARG A 374 -7.49 -12.64 22.34
N HIS A 375 -7.91 -11.44 22.77
CA HIS A 375 -8.99 -11.30 23.75
C HIS A 375 -10.35 -11.78 23.22
N ILE A 376 -10.71 -11.36 22.01
CA ILE A 376 -11.93 -11.83 21.35
C ILE A 376 -11.83 -13.34 21.06
N LEU A 377 -10.67 -13.79 20.56
CA LEU A 377 -10.44 -15.21 20.28
C LEU A 377 -10.55 -16.08 21.54
N SER A 378 -10.10 -15.60 22.71
CA SER A 378 -10.29 -16.29 23.99
C SER A 378 -11.76 -16.45 24.36
N VAL A 379 -12.60 -15.44 24.10
CA VAL A 379 -14.06 -15.53 24.30
C VAL A 379 -14.69 -16.49 23.29
N PHE A 380 -14.29 -16.43 22.02
CA PHE A 380 -14.75 -17.38 20.99
C PHE A 380 -14.43 -18.83 21.37
N ARG A 381 -13.24 -19.08 21.90
CA ARG A 381 -12.85 -20.39 22.44
C ARG A 381 -13.76 -20.81 23.60
N ALA A 382 -14.04 -19.92 24.56
CA ALA A 382 -14.92 -20.20 25.69
C ALA A 382 -16.38 -20.45 25.27
N LYS A 383 -16.81 -19.87 24.15
CA LYS A 383 -18.16 -20.02 23.56
C LYS A 383 -18.25 -21.10 22.48
N ASN A 384 -17.19 -21.87 22.24
CA ASN A 384 -17.14 -22.91 21.20
C ASN A 384 -17.41 -22.38 19.78
N VAL A 385 -16.98 -21.15 19.48
CA VAL A 385 -16.96 -20.60 18.11
C VAL A 385 -15.69 -21.10 17.43
N PHE A 386 -15.84 -22.05 16.50
CA PHE A 386 -14.71 -22.75 15.88
C PHE A 386 -14.32 -22.22 14.50
N THR A 387 -15.06 -21.28 13.94
CA THR A 387 -14.78 -20.63 12.66
C THR A 387 -14.84 -19.12 12.83
N LEU A 388 -14.02 -18.42 12.08
CA LEU A 388 -13.98 -16.96 12.10
C LEU A 388 -15.23 -16.44 11.36
N PRO A 389 -16.09 -15.63 12.01
CA PRO A 389 -17.22 -15.00 11.34
C PRO A 389 -16.74 -14.07 10.22
N SER A 390 -17.51 -13.97 9.14
CA SER A 390 -17.14 -13.20 7.94
C SER A 390 -16.87 -11.72 8.23
N LEU A 391 -17.54 -11.13 9.22
CA LEU A 391 -17.31 -9.76 9.67
C LEU A 391 -15.83 -9.51 10.06
N TYR A 392 -15.13 -10.51 10.58
CA TYR A 392 -13.74 -10.41 11.01
C TYR A 392 -12.73 -10.76 9.92
N ILE A 393 -13.19 -10.96 8.68
CA ILE A 393 -12.36 -11.32 7.53
C ILE A 393 -12.35 -10.13 6.58
N LEU A 394 -11.36 -9.24 6.76
CA LEU A 394 -11.20 -8.12 5.86
C LEU A 394 -10.63 -8.59 4.52
N ARG A 395 -11.36 -8.32 3.44
CA ARG A 395 -10.97 -8.71 2.07
C ARG A 395 -9.55 -8.27 1.70
N ARG A 396 -9.13 -7.08 2.15
CA ARG A 396 -7.79 -6.55 1.88
C ARG A 396 -6.65 -7.47 2.35
N TRP A 397 -6.89 -8.32 3.35
CA TRP A 397 -5.91 -9.24 3.91
C TRP A 397 -5.96 -10.64 3.30
N THR A 398 -6.90 -10.86 2.39
CA THR A 398 -7.12 -12.16 1.76
C THR A 398 -6.29 -12.32 0.48
N ARG A 399 -6.13 -13.58 0.06
CA ARG A 399 -5.49 -13.94 -1.22
C ARG A 399 -6.23 -13.37 -2.43
N ASP A 400 -7.51 -13.05 -2.27
CA ASP A 400 -8.41 -12.58 -3.33
C ASP A 400 -8.58 -11.05 -3.32
N ALA A 401 -7.71 -10.31 -2.62
CA ALA A 401 -7.81 -8.86 -2.49
C ALA A 401 -8.01 -8.16 -3.86
N ARG A 402 -7.24 -8.57 -4.88
CA ARG A 402 -7.26 -8.01 -6.24
C ARG A 402 -8.32 -8.60 -7.19
N ILE A 403 -8.93 -9.77 -6.89
CA ILE A 403 -9.69 -10.57 -7.88
C ILE A 403 -11.05 -9.96 -8.29
N ASN A 404 -11.71 -9.18 -7.43
CA ASN A 404 -13.09 -8.71 -7.65
C ASN A 404 -13.25 -7.17 -7.77
N TYR A 405 -12.21 -6.40 -8.12
CA TYR A 405 -12.41 -4.98 -8.45
C TYR A 405 -12.96 -4.74 -9.86
N GLY A 406 -13.19 -5.81 -10.64
CA GLY A 406 -13.89 -5.78 -11.93
C GLY A 406 -15.37 -6.18 -11.89
N GLY A 407 -15.98 -6.40 -10.73
CA GLY A 407 -17.38 -6.81 -10.64
C GLY A 407 -17.98 -6.68 -9.24
N VAL A 408 -19.16 -6.06 -9.17
CA VAL A 408 -19.96 -5.63 -7.99
C VAL A 408 -19.54 -4.22 -7.53
N GLY A 409 -20.35 -3.17 -7.60
CA GLY A 409 -21.81 -3.08 -7.60
C GLY A 409 -22.16 -2.02 -6.56
N ASP A 410 -22.13 -0.76 -6.95
CA ASP A 410 -22.85 0.31 -6.27
C ASP A 410 -23.41 1.25 -7.34
N ASP A 411 -24.64 1.70 -7.12
CA ASP A 411 -25.55 2.30 -8.09
C ASP A 411 -24.98 3.53 -8.77
N CYS A 412 -24.63 3.43 -10.07
CA CYS A 412 -24.82 4.48 -11.08
C CYS A 412 -24.38 3.95 -12.46
N SER A 413 -25.32 3.43 -13.25
CA SER A 413 -25.15 3.37 -14.71
C SER A 413 -25.77 4.63 -15.32
N PRO A 414 -25.11 5.20 -16.34
CA PRO A 414 -25.69 5.04 -17.66
C PRO A 414 -24.68 4.48 -18.66
N ASN A 415 -25.08 3.36 -19.27
CA ASN A 415 -24.73 2.86 -20.59
C ASN A 415 -23.62 3.61 -21.34
N PHE A 416 -22.45 2.98 -21.53
CA PHE A 416 -21.72 3.16 -22.78
C PHE A 416 -21.14 1.83 -23.29
N SER A 417 -21.55 1.58 -24.53
CA SER A 417 -21.15 0.57 -25.52
C SER A 417 -19.75 -0.05 -25.39
N SER A 418 -19.71 -1.35 -25.64
CA SER A 418 -18.52 -2.12 -25.96
C SER A 418 -17.76 -1.51 -27.15
N ASP A 419 -16.61 -0.91 -26.87
CA ASP A 419 -15.45 -0.89 -27.77
C ASP A 419 -14.22 -0.32 -27.03
N SER A 420 -13.89 -0.90 -25.88
CA SER A 420 -12.59 -0.64 -25.26
C SER A 420 -11.53 -1.40 -26.04
N ARG A 421 -10.81 -0.71 -26.92
CA ARG A 421 -9.57 -1.21 -27.52
C ARG A 421 -8.60 -1.58 -26.40
N GLU A 422 -8.55 -2.87 -26.04
CA GLU A 422 -7.62 -3.38 -25.03
C GLU A 422 -6.18 -3.00 -25.40
N SER A 423 -5.48 -2.34 -24.47
CA SER A 423 -4.10 -1.92 -24.68
C SER A 423 -3.21 -3.13 -24.97
N ARG A 424 -2.11 -2.92 -25.70
CA ARG A 424 -1.18 -4.01 -26.04
C ARG A 424 -0.61 -4.68 -24.77
N THR A 425 -0.39 -3.90 -23.73
CA THR A 425 0.10 -4.34 -22.41
C THR A 425 -0.96 -5.14 -21.66
N ALA A 426 -2.23 -4.70 -21.65
CA ALA A 426 -3.34 -5.46 -21.06
C ALA A 426 -3.54 -6.80 -21.76
N ARG A 427 -3.51 -6.83 -23.10
CA ARG A 427 -3.57 -8.08 -23.88
C ARG A 427 -2.40 -9.01 -23.59
N TYR A 428 -1.19 -8.47 -23.48
CA TYR A 428 0.01 -9.25 -23.14
C TYR A 428 -0.09 -9.83 -21.73
N ASN A 429 -0.44 -9.03 -20.72
CA ASN A 429 -0.54 -9.47 -19.32
C ASN A 429 -1.66 -10.49 -19.14
N ASN A 430 -2.82 -10.30 -19.79
CA ASN A 430 -3.92 -11.26 -19.76
C ASN A 430 -3.52 -12.61 -20.40
N LEU A 431 -2.91 -12.58 -21.59
CA LEU A 431 -2.43 -13.80 -22.25
C LEU A 431 -1.32 -14.48 -21.46
N ARG A 432 -0.42 -13.73 -20.83
CA ARG A 432 0.65 -14.26 -19.97
C ARG A 432 0.07 -14.95 -18.74
N ALA A 433 -0.88 -14.33 -18.05
CA ALA A 433 -1.54 -14.93 -16.89
C ALA A 433 -2.25 -16.24 -17.28
N LYS A 434 -3.04 -16.24 -18.37
CA LYS A 434 -3.71 -17.45 -18.85
C LYS A 434 -2.75 -18.54 -19.32
N ALA A 435 -1.63 -18.16 -19.95
CA ALA A 435 -0.60 -19.11 -20.38
C ALA A 435 0.10 -19.77 -19.19
N ILE A 436 0.35 -19.02 -18.11
CA ILE A 436 0.94 -19.56 -16.88
C ILE A 436 0.00 -20.61 -16.27
N THR A 437 -1.28 -20.28 -16.06
CA THR A 437 -2.26 -21.25 -15.53
C THR A 437 -2.38 -22.49 -16.43
N PHE A 438 -2.34 -22.31 -17.75
CA PHE A 438 -2.40 -23.43 -18.69
C PHE A 438 -1.17 -24.34 -18.62
N VAL A 439 0.02 -23.77 -18.45
CA VAL A 439 1.27 -24.52 -18.27
C VAL A 439 1.27 -25.25 -16.93
N GLU A 440 0.75 -24.63 -15.88
CA GLU A 440 0.63 -25.25 -14.54
C GLU A 440 -0.30 -26.47 -14.58
N GLU A 441 -1.47 -26.38 -15.21
CA GLU A 441 -2.37 -27.53 -15.39
C GLU A 441 -1.75 -28.61 -16.28
N GLY A 442 -1.06 -28.21 -17.35
CA GLY A 442 -0.38 -29.13 -18.26
C GLY A 442 0.78 -29.89 -17.61
N ALA A 443 1.47 -29.30 -16.64
CA ALA A 443 2.62 -29.91 -15.98
C ALA A 443 2.26 -30.96 -14.91
N LYS A 444 0.99 -31.06 -14.50
CA LYS A 444 0.55 -31.97 -13.42
C LYS A 444 0.63 -33.45 -13.75
N SER A 445 0.66 -33.83 -15.02
CA SER A 445 0.85 -35.23 -15.43
C SER A 445 1.45 -35.34 -16.83
N ILE A 446 2.10 -36.46 -17.11
CA ILE A 446 2.67 -36.75 -18.45
C ILE A 446 1.59 -36.69 -19.53
N HIS A 447 0.38 -37.18 -19.24
CA HIS A 447 -0.73 -37.15 -20.19
C HIS A 447 -1.22 -35.71 -20.45
N ALA A 448 -1.43 -34.92 -19.39
CA ALA A 448 -1.80 -33.51 -19.49
C ALA A 448 -0.72 -32.67 -20.21
N TYR A 449 0.56 -33.01 -20.02
CA TYR A 449 1.67 -32.35 -20.68
C TYR A 449 1.61 -32.50 -22.20
N TYR A 450 1.39 -33.73 -22.70
CA TYR A 450 1.27 -33.95 -24.15
C TYR A 450 0.03 -33.28 -24.75
N VAL A 451 -1.09 -33.26 -24.03
CA VAL A 451 -2.31 -32.55 -24.44
C VAL A 451 -2.08 -31.04 -24.50
N ALA A 452 -1.51 -30.45 -23.44
CA ALA A 452 -1.20 -29.02 -23.36
C ALA A 452 -0.19 -28.60 -24.43
N ARG A 453 0.87 -29.39 -24.65
CA ARG A 453 1.89 -29.13 -25.67
C ARG A 453 1.29 -29.13 -27.08
N ASN A 454 0.41 -30.08 -27.40
CA ASN A 454 -0.24 -30.15 -28.71
C ASN A 454 -1.22 -28.98 -28.91
N ALA A 455 -1.99 -28.62 -27.87
CA ALA A 455 -2.88 -27.47 -27.89
C ALA A 455 -2.14 -26.14 -28.08
N LEU A 456 -0.97 -25.97 -27.45
CA LEU A 456 -0.11 -24.79 -27.65
C LEU A 456 0.42 -24.70 -29.08
N ALA A 457 0.82 -25.83 -29.68
CA ALA A 457 1.25 -25.87 -31.08
C ALA A 457 0.11 -25.50 -32.04
N GLU A 458 -1.12 -25.92 -31.76
CA GLU A 458 -2.30 -25.56 -32.56
C GLU A 458 -2.69 -24.08 -32.38
N ALA A 459 -2.67 -23.58 -31.14
CA ALA A 459 -2.92 -22.18 -30.83
C ALA A 459 -1.90 -21.26 -31.51
N ALA A 460 -0.61 -21.61 -31.48
CA ALA A 460 0.44 -20.87 -32.17
C ALA A 460 0.22 -20.78 -33.69
N LYS A 461 -0.23 -21.89 -34.32
CA LYS A 461 -0.63 -21.89 -35.74
C LYS A 461 -1.82 -20.98 -36.00
N LYS A 462 -2.86 -21.01 -35.17
CA LYS A 462 -4.05 -20.14 -35.30
C LYS A 462 -3.68 -18.66 -35.18
N VAL A 463 -2.81 -18.29 -34.23
CA VAL A 463 -2.32 -16.92 -34.06
C VAL A 463 -1.47 -16.47 -35.26
N ALA A 464 -0.61 -17.35 -35.79
CA ALA A 464 0.16 -17.05 -37.00
C ALA A 464 -0.73 -16.83 -38.24
N VAL A 465 -1.83 -17.57 -38.38
CA VAL A 465 -2.82 -17.38 -39.45
C VAL A 465 -3.59 -16.06 -39.27
N ALA A 466 -3.98 -15.70 -38.05
CA ALA A 466 -4.63 -14.43 -37.75
C ALA A 466 -3.71 -13.23 -38.06
N LYS A 467 -2.41 -13.34 -37.77
CA LYS A 467 -1.40 -12.32 -38.12
C LYS A 467 -1.29 -12.09 -39.63
N ARG A 468 -1.47 -13.13 -40.46
CA ARG A 468 -1.45 -13.02 -41.93
C ARG A 468 -2.73 -12.41 -42.50
N LYS A 469 -3.89 -12.61 -41.84
CA LYS A 469 -5.17 -11.99 -42.25
C LYS A 469 -5.26 -10.50 -41.92
N GLY A 470 -4.51 -10.01 -40.91
CA GLY A 470 -4.47 -8.60 -40.52
C GLY A 470 -3.59 -7.68 -41.39
N VAL A 471 -2.79 -8.22 -42.32
CA VAL A 471 -1.86 -7.46 -43.19
C VAL A 471 -2.40 -7.28 -44.62
N ARG A 472 -3.59 -7.79 -44.93
CA ARG A 472 -4.22 -7.65 -46.25
C ARG A 472 -5.63 -7.07 -46.14
N ALA A 473 -5.73 -5.78 -45.84
CA ALA A 473 -6.92 -5.00 -46.18
C ALA A 473 -6.78 -4.55 -47.65
N PRO A 474 -7.81 -4.71 -48.52
CA PRO A 474 -7.67 -4.44 -49.95
C PRO A 474 -7.69 -2.95 -50.24
N GLN A 475 -6.72 -2.48 -51.04
CA GLN A 475 -6.88 -1.27 -51.83
C GLN A 475 -7.96 -1.48 -52.90
N GLY A 476 -8.82 -0.47 -53.06
CA GLY A 476 -9.46 -0.09 -54.32
C GLY A 476 -10.33 -1.12 -55.01
N ASN A 477 -11.65 -0.95 -54.90
CA ASN A 477 -12.57 -1.43 -55.93
C ASN A 477 -12.31 -0.67 -57.24
N SER A 478 -11.78 -1.36 -58.24
CA SER A 478 -12.03 -1.05 -59.65
C SER A 478 -11.90 -2.33 -60.48
N GLN A 479 -13.07 -2.87 -60.82
CA GLN A 479 -13.47 -3.66 -61.99
C GLN A 479 -12.47 -4.60 -62.71
N ALA A 480 -13.01 -5.81 -62.94
CA ALA A 480 -13.05 -6.56 -64.21
C ALA A 480 -12.31 -7.91 -64.25
N ASN A 481 -13.16 -8.95 -64.38
CA ASN A 481 -13.05 -10.16 -65.22
C ASN A 481 -11.81 -11.06 -65.18
N GLY A 482 -12.06 -12.32 -64.81
CA GLY A 482 -11.86 -13.44 -65.75
C GLY A 482 -10.70 -14.42 -65.49
N SER A 483 -11.09 -15.65 -65.12
CA SER A 483 -10.57 -16.93 -65.66
C SER A 483 -9.26 -17.55 -65.13
N ASN A 484 -9.43 -18.76 -64.58
CA ASN A 484 -8.59 -19.98 -64.62
C ASN A 484 -7.05 -19.90 -64.58
N ALA A 485 -6.44 -20.60 -63.60
CA ALA A 485 -5.72 -21.88 -63.84
C ALA A 485 -4.85 -22.34 -62.64
N ASN A 486 -5.01 -23.63 -62.32
CA ASN A 486 -4.03 -24.67 -61.93
C ASN A 486 -3.04 -24.53 -60.75
N LEU A 487 -3.11 -25.59 -59.93
CA LEU A 487 -2.09 -26.09 -59.01
C LEU A 487 -0.74 -26.36 -59.70
N SER A 488 0.34 -26.12 -58.97
CA SER A 488 1.49 -27.03 -58.92
C SER A 488 2.19 -26.98 -57.55
N LEU A 489 2.40 -28.17 -56.98
CA LEU A 489 3.20 -28.43 -55.79
C LEU A 489 4.70 -28.32 -56.13
N ALA A 490 5.49 -27.77 -55.22
CA ALA A 490 6.91 -28.08 -55.12
C ALA A 490 7.35 -28.12 -53.66
N VAL A 491 7.87 -29.29 -53.30
CA VAL A 491 8.49 -29.69 -52.03
C VAL A 491 9.80 -28.93 -51.82
N ILE A 492 10.08 -28.46 -50.60
CA ILE A 492 11.45 -28.08 -50.20
C ILE A 492 11.76 -28.72 -48.84
N GLN A 493 12.89 -29.44 -48.85
CA GLN A 493 13.52 -30.22 -47.81
C GLN A 493 13.82 -29.44 -46.53
N GLU A 494 13.70 -30.15 -45.40
CA GLU A 494 14.27 -29.77 -44.11
C GLU A 494 15.82 -29.83 -44.19
N THR A 495 16.48 -28.74 -43.83
CA THR A 495 17.89 -28.72 -43.42
C THR A 495 17.97 -28.40 -41.92
N PRO A 496 18.74 -29.17 -41.12
CA PRO A 496 18.86 -28.91 -39.69
C PRO A 496 19.88 -27.82 -39.43
N PHE A 497 19.48 -26.73 -38.77
CA PHE A 497 20.42 -25.76 -38.23
C PHE A 497 20.82 -26.15 -36.81
N VAL A 498 22.11 -26.49 -36.70
CA VAL A 498 22.86 -26.88 -35.50
C VAL A 498 23.05 -25.66 -34.58
N CYS A 499 22.82 -25.85 -33.28
CA CYS A 499 23.12 -24.86 -32.23
C CYS A 499 24.64 -24.75 -32.01
N PRO A 500 25.24 -23.56 -31.98
CA PRO A 500 26.60 -23.40 -31.47
C PRO A 500 26.59 -23.45 -29.94
N GLY A 501 27.29 -24.45 -29.39
CA GLY A 501 27.58 -24.54 -27.96
C GLY A 501 28.60 -23.48 -27.49
N PRO A 502 28.70 -23.26 -26.17
CA PRO A 502 29.55 -22.22 -25.59
C PRO A 502 31.02 -22.61 -25.67
N SER A 503 31.83 -21.72 -26.25
CA SER A 503 33.29 -21.79 -26.22
C SER A 503 33.80 -21.56 -24.79
N SER A 504 34.25 -22.63 -24.14
CA SER A 504 35.14 -22.57 -22.97
C SER A 504 36.55 -22.23 -23.43
N ILE A 505 37.12 -21.17 -22.86
CA ILE A 505 38.54 -20.84 -22.97
C ILE A 505 39.28 -21.51 -21.80
N ARG A 506 40.14 -22.49 -22.08
CA ARG A 506 41.56 -22.56 -21.64
C ARG A 506 42.19 -23.91 -22.00
N THR A 507 43.01 -23.88 -23.05
CA THR A 507 43.95 -24.89 -23.58
C THR A 507 43.40 -26.27 -23.95
#